data_AF-A0A8S4QML3-F1
#
_entry.id   AF-A0A8S4QML3-F1
#
_cell.length_a   1.000
_cell.length_b   1.000
_cell.length_c   1.000
_cell.angle_alpha   90.00
_cell.angle_beta   90.00
_cell.angle_gamma   90.00
#
_symmetry.space_group_name_H-M   'P 1'
#
loop_
_entity.id
_entity.type
_entity.pdbx_description
1 polymer ?
#
loop_
_entity_poly.entity_id
_entity_poly.type
_entity_poly.pdbx_seq_one_letter_code
_entity_poly.pdbx_strand_id
1 'polypeptide(L)'
;MESAMLGLFLLVRIPNAEIRNRTEIIEIVQRAAALKWSWVGHICRRENGRWGRVTLDWPPRGGHRSIGRSPVRWRDIVKAEGKNWMQLTSNRPRWRSNEEALVQQWIEVR
;
A
#
# COMPACT_ATOMS: atom_id res chain seq x y z
N MET A 1 0.96 -4.12 19.61
CA MET A 1 1.99 -3.13 19.24
C MET A 1 1.55 -1.73 19.63
N GLU A 2 0.45 -1.21 19.08
CA GLU A 2 -0.05 0.15 19.35
C GLU A 2 -0.34 0.38 20.85
N SER A 3 -0.96 -0.60 21.52
CA SER A 3 -1.16 -0.57 22.97
C SER A 3 0.16 -0.52 23.75
N ALA A 4 1.20 -1.23 23.27
CA ALA A 4 2.51 -1.23 23.92
C ALA A 4 3.27 0.09 23.72
N MET A 5 3.07 0.79 22.60
CA MET A 5 3.62 2.13 22.36
C MET A 5 3.07 3.15 23.38
N LEU A 6 1.83 2.96 23.82
CA LEU A 6 1.19 3.77 24.85
C LEU A 6 1.42 3.24 26.28
N GLY A 7 2.24 2.20 26.46
CA GLY A 7 2.46 1.56 27.77
C GLY A 7 1.22 0.88 28.37
N LEU A 8 0.23 0.54 27.54
CA LEU A 8 -1.02 -0.09 28.00
C LEU A 8 -0.85 -1.60 28.13
N PHE A 9 -1.25 -2.12 29.29
CA PHE A 9 -1.31 -3.55 29.56
C PHE A 9 -2.56 -4.18 28.91
N LEU A 10 -2.48 -5.48 28.58
CA LEU A 10 -3.59 -6.25 28.01
C LEU A 10 -4.84 -6.30 28.91
N LEU A 11 -4.68 -6.10 30.21
CA LEU A 11 -5.78 -6.06 31.20
C LEU A 11 -6.61 -4.77 31.10
N VAL A 12 -6.06 -3.71 30.50
CA VAL A 12 -6.76 -2.43 30.32
C VAL A 12 -7.66 -2.53 29.10
N ARG A 13 -8.98 -2.52 29.32
CA ARG A 13 -9.99 -2.73 28.28
C ARG A 13 -10.34 -1.43 27.57
N ILE A 14 -9.39 -0.86 26.83
CA ILE A 14 -9.61 0.31 25.97
C ILE A 14 -9.99 -0.15 24.55
N PRO A 15 -11.00 0.46 23.91
CA PRO A 15 -11.33 0.15 22.52
C PRO A 15 -10.17 0.44 21.57
N ASN A 16 -9.97 -0.42 20.57
CA ASN A 16 -8.90 -0.23 19.58
C ASN A 16 -9.04 1.09 18.78
N ALA A 17 -10.27 1.59 18.59
CA ALA A 17 -10.51 2.88 17.95
C ALA A 17 -9.86 4.03 18.74
N GLU A 18 -9.95 4.00 20.07
CA GLU A 18 -9.37 5.01 20.96
C GLU A 18 -7.83 4.93 20.96
N ILE A 19 -7.27 3.73 20.93
CA ILE A 19 -5.81 3.52 20.82
C ILE A 19 -5.28 4.07 19.49
N ARG A 20 -6.02 3.84 18.39
CA ARG A 20 -5.66 4.34 17.06
C ARG A 20 -5.79 5.86 16.96
N ASN A 21 -6.81 6.45 17.58
CA ASN A 21 -6.97 7.89 17.66
C ASN A 21 -5.79 8.54 18.41
N ARG A 22 -5.40 7.96 19.55
CA ARG A 22 -4.26 8.46 20.35
C ARG A 22 -2.89 8.29 19.68
N THR A 23 -2.73 7.28 18.84
CA THR A 23 -1.45 6.98 18.19
C THR A 23 -1.32 7.57 16.79
N GLU A 24 -2.41 8.08 16.21
CA GLU A 24 -2.47 8.64 14.85
C GLU A 24 -1.98 7.66 13.75
N ILE A 25 -1.90 6.36 14.06
CA ILE A 25 -1.33 5.34 13.17
C ILE A 25 -2.18 5.15 11.90
N ILE A 26 -3.48 5.43 11.96
CA ILE A 26 -4.36 5.41 10.79
C ILE A 26 -3.85 6.39 9.73
N GLU A 27 -3.47 7.60 10.12
CA GLU A 27 -2.96 8.63 9.19
C GLU A 27 -1.63 8.21 8.57
N ILE A 28 -0.73 7.61 9.36
CA ILE A 28 0.57 7.11 8.87
C ILE A 28 0.36 6.01 7.82
N VAL A 29 -0.61 5.11 8.03
CA VAL A 29 -0.92 4.04 7.06
C VAL A 29 -1.47 4.63 5.76
N GLN A 30 -2.37 5.62 5.84
CA GLN A 30 -2.86 6.35 4.66
C GLN A 30 -1.71 7.04 3.92
N ARG A 31 -0.84 7.74 4.64
CA ARG A 31 0.33 8.40 4.06
C ARG A 31 1.29 7.41 3.41
N ALA A 32 1.51 6.26 4.01
CA ALA A 32 2.33 5.20 3.44
C ALA A 32 1.71 4.63 2.15
N ALA A 33 0.39 4.46 2.09
CA ALA A 33 -0.33 4.03 0.89
C ALA A 33 -0.22 5.07 -0.25
N ALA A 34 -0.46 6.34 0.07
CA ALA A 34 -0.25 7.48 -0.84
C ALA A 34 1.17 7.53 -1.42
N LEU A 35 2.19 7.41 -0.55
CA LEU A 35 3.59 7.40 -0.97
C LEU A 35 3.90 6.20 -1.89
N LYS A 36 3.37 5.02 -1.58
CA LYS A 36 3.51 3.84 -2.46
C LYS A 36 2.88 4.09 -3.83
N TRP A 37 1.69 4.67 -3.88
CA TRP A 37 1.01 5.01 -5.13
C TRP A 37 1.80 6.01 -5.99
N SER A 38 2.27 7.09 -5.36
CA SER A 38 3.11 8.09 -6.00
C SER A 38 4.41 7.49 -6.52
N TRP A 39 5.05 6.62 -5.74
CA TRP A 39 6.27 5.92 -6.13
C TRP A 39 6.06 5.02 -7.37
N VAL A 40 4.97 4.26 -7.43
CA VAL A 40 4.68 3.41 -8.60
C VAL A 40 4.55 4.25 -9.86
N GLY A 41 3.75 5.32 -9.81
CA GLY A 41 3.61 6.23 -10.95
C GLY A 41 4.94 6.87 -11.35
N HIS A 42 5.77 7.24 -10.37
CA HIS A 42 7.10 7.79 -10.62
C HIS A 42 8.02 6.80 -11.34
N ILE A 43 8.07 5.55 -10.88
CA ILE A 43 8.91 4.51 -11.47
C ILE A 43 8.45 4.17 -12.90
N CYS A 44 7.15 4.06 -13.15
CA CYS A 44 6.64 3.75 -14.50
C CYS A 44 6.94 4.84 -15.52
N ARG A 45 6.94 6.11 -15.10
CA ARG A 45 7.27 7.26 -15.97
C ARG A 45 8.78 7.46 -16.18
N ARG A 46 9.64 6.80 -15.42
CA ARG A 46 11.09 6.86 -15.65
C ARG A 46 11.47 6.03 -16.87
N GLU A 47 12.23 6.62 -17.79
CA GLU A 47 12.69 5.98 -19.03
C GLU A 47 14.07 5.32 -18.90
N ASN A 48 14.70 5.40 -17.72
CA ASN A 48 16.12 5.11 -17.51
C ASN A 48 16.49 3.60 -17.52
N GLY A 49 15.59 2.71 -17.94
CA GLY A 49 15.85 1.25 -17.99
C GLY A 49 16.25 0.61 -16.65
N ARG A 50 16.02 1.28 -15.52
CA ARG A 50 16.47 0.83 -14.19
C ARG A 50 15.60 -0.32 -13.67
N TRP A 51 16.20 -1.11 -12.78
CA TRP A 51 15.57 -2.24 -12.09
C TRP A 51 14.17 -1.96 -11.55
N GLY A 52 13.85 -0.74 -11.12
CA GLY A 52 12.52 -0.39 -10.58
C GLY A 52 11.34 -0.76 -11.49
N ARG A 53 11.44 -0.51 -12.81
CA ARG A 53 10.37 -0.88 -13.75
C ARG A 53 10.30 -2.40 -13.95
N VAL A 54 11.47 -3.06 -14.00
CA VAL A 54 11.56 -4.53 -14.07
C VAL A 54 10.97 -5.18 -12.82
N THR A 55 11.21 -4.63 -11.63
CA THR A 55 10.66 -5.13 -10.36
C THR A 55 9.13 -5.03 -10.31
N LEU A 56 8.54 -3.98 -10.89
CA LEU A 56 7.09 -3.85 -11.02
C LEU A 56 6.51 -4.84 -12.03
N ASP A 57 7.18 -5.01 -13.17
CA ASP A 57 6.74 -5.89 -14.24
C ASP A 57 7.04 -7.37 -13.97
N TRP A 58 7.91 -7.68 -13.02
CA TRP A 58 8.29 -9.05 -12.69
C TRP A 58 7.08 -9.85 -12.17
N PRO A 59 6.56 -10.83 -12.92
CA PRO A 59 5.64 -11.79 -12.37
C PRO A 59 6.45 -12.80 -11.56
N PRO A 60 6.07 -13.12 -10.30
CA PRO A 60 6.71 -14.22 -9.60
C PRO A 60 6.36 -15.52 -10.32
N ARG A 61 7.32 -16.06 -11.09
CA ARG A 61 7.18 -17.34 -11.77
C ARG A 61 7.35 -18.47 -10.76
N GLY A 62 6.25 -19.19 -10.48
CA GLY A 62 6.25 -20.47 -9.79
C GLY A 62 6.38 -20.39 -8.26
N GLY A 63 5.37 -20.90 -7.54
CA GLY A 63 5.47 -21.22 -6.11
C GLY A 63 4.29 -20.75 -5.27
N HIS A 64 3.88 -21.62 -4.34
CA HIS A 64 3.05 -21.23 -3.19
C HIS A 64 3.94 -20.45 -2.19
N ARG A 65 3.39 -19.39 -1.57
CA ARG A 65 4.10 -18.69 -0.48
C ARG A 65 4.01 -19.53 0.79
N SER A 66 5.07 -19.51 1.59
CA SER A 66 5.05 -20.09 2.93
C SER A 66 3.97 -19.43 3.79
N ILE A 67 3.29 -20.24 4.60
CA ILE A 67 2.35 -19.78 5.62
C ILE A 67 3.05 -18.72 6.49
N GLY A 68 2.40 -17.57 6.71
CA GLY A 68 2.91 -16.46 7.51
C GLY A 68 3.53 -15.28 6.73
N ARG A 69 3.84 -15.41 5.43
CA ARG A 69 4.16 -14.23 4.60
C ARG A 69 2.88 -13.64 4.02
N SER A 70 2.73 -12.32 4.10
CA SER A 70 1.57 -11.62 3.56
C SER A 70 1.32 -12.03 2.09
N PRO A 71 0.08 -12.33 1.70
CA PRO A 71 -0.25 -12.68 0.32
C PRO A 71 -0.05 -11.50 -0.64
N VAL A 72 0.04 -10.27 -0.11
CA VAL A 72 0.09 -9.03 -0.89
C VAL A 72 1.45 -8.89 -1.61
N ARG A 73 1.40 -8.59 -2.91
CA ARG A 73 2.51 -8.27 -3.81
C ARG A 73 2.53 -6.77 -4.07
N TRP A 74 3.68 -6.25 -4.52
CA TRP A 74 3.76 -4.88 -5.04
C TRP A 74 2.75 -4.62 -6.17
N ARG A 75 2.53 -5.61 -7.04
CA ARG A 75 1.51 -5.54 -8.10
C ARG A 75 0.08 -5.45 -7.57
N ASP A 76 -0.20 -5.91 -6.35
CA ASP A 76 -1.56 -5.91 -5.83
C ASP A 76 -2.07 -4.49 -5.55
N ILE A 77 -1.16 -3.52 -5.37
CA ILE A 77 -1.46 -2.08 -5.27
C ILE A 77 -2.16 -1.59 -6.54
N VAL A 78 -1.75 -2.06 -7.71
CA VAL A 78 -2.27 -1.60 -9.02
C VAL A 78 -3.28 -2.56 -9.62
N LYS A 79 -3.69 -3.59 -8.88
CA LYS A 79 -4.61 -4.63 -9.36
C LYS A 79 -5.97 -4.06 -9.75
N ALA A 80 -6.45 -3.04 -9.03
CA ALA A 80 -7.71 -2.36 -9.30
C ALA A 80 -7.72 -1.62 -10.65
N GLU A 81 -6.55 -1.19 -11.15
CA GLU A 81 -6.41 -0.43 -12.40
C GLU A 81 -6.42 -1.31 -13.67
N GLY A 82 -6.50 -2.64 -13.50
CA GLY A 82 -6.54 -3.58 -14.61
C GLY A 82 -5.21 -3.72 -15.35
N LYS A 83 -5.23 -4.31 -16.55
CA LYS A 83 -4.01 -4.74 -17.28
C LYS A 83 -3.18 -3.57 -17.83
N ASN A 84 -3.81 -2.44 -18.15
CA ASN A 84 -3.17 -1.28 -18.79
C ASN A 84 -2.68 -0.22 -17.78
N TRP A 85 -2.62 -0.57 -16.49
CA TRP A 85 -2.26 0.35 -15.41
C TRP A 85 -0.93 1.09 -15.65
N MET A 86 0.06 0.46 -16.28
CA MET A 86 1.33 1.10 -16.61
C MET A 86 1.16 2.29 -17.57
N GLN A 87 0.25 2.20 -18.54
CA GLN A 87 -0.06 3.30 -19.46
C GLN A 87 -0.86 4.40 -18.75
N LEU A 88 -1.71 4.04 -17.80
CA LEU A 88 -2.46 5.01 -16.99
C LEU A 88 -1.53 5.90 -16.16
N THR A 89 -0.36 5.41 -15.76
CA THR A 89 0.63 6.23 -15.03
C THR A 89 1.13 7.46 -15.81
N SER A 90 1.07 7.44 -17.14
CA SER A 90 1.47 8.58 -17.97
C SER A 90 0.54 9.78 -17.77
N ASN A 91 -0.75 9.53 -17.51
CA ASN A 91 -1.72 10.56 -17.19
C ASN A 91 -1.64 10.91 -15.70
N ARG A 92 -0.83 11.93 -15.36
CA ARG A 92 -0.62 12.36 -13.97
C ARG A 92 -1.90 12.77 -13.23
N PRO A 93 -2.80 13.60 -13.80
CA PRO A 93 -4.06 13.94 -13.14
C PRO A 93 -4.89 12.70 -12.79
N ARG A 94 -5.11 11.81 -13.77
CA ARG A 94 -5.86 10.57 -13.56
C ARG A 94 -5.20 9.67 -12.53
N TRP A 95 -3.87 9.54 -12.57
CA TRP A 95 -3.11 8.77 -11.59
C TRP A 95 -3.30 9.32 -10.18
N ARG A 96 -3.26 10.64 -9.97
CA ARG A 96 -3.51 11.22 -8.63
C ARG A 96 -4.94 10.99 -8.17
N SER A 97 -5.94 11.14 -9.04
CA SER A 97 -7.35 10.93 -8.65
C SER A 97 -7.61 9.51 -8.16
N ASN A 98 -6.89 8.52 -8.69
CA ASN A 98 -7.03 7.12 -8.28
C ASN A 98 -6.32 6.80 -6.94
N GLU A 99 -5.54 7.74 -6.39
CA GLU A 99 -4.87 7.58 -5.09
C GLU A 99 -5.87 7.39 -3.95
N GLU A 100 -6.96 8.16 -3.96
CA GLU A 100 -8.01 8.10 -2.94
C GLU A 100 -8.68 6.72 -2.92
N ALA A 101 -8.98 6.17 -4.10
CA ALA A 101 -9.56 4.84 -4.23
C ALA A 101 -8.64 3.74 -3.66
N LEU A 102 -7.33 3.87 -3.88
CA LEU A 102 -6.35 2.95 -3.27
C LEU A 102 -6.31 3.08 -1.75
N VAL A 103 -6.23 4.31 -1.23
CA VAL A 103 -6.16 4.54 0.21
C VAL A 103 -7.38 3.94 0.92
N GLN A 104 -8.58 4.11 0.34
CA GLN A 104 -9.81 3.49 0.88
C GLN A 104 -9.75 1.97 0.84
N GLN A 105 -9.34 1.36 -0.28
CA GLN A 105 -9.16 -0.10 -0.36
C GLN A 105 -8.18 -0.64 0.68
N TRP A 106 -7.10 0.11 0.98
CA TRP A 106 -6.11 -0.29 1.98
C TRP A 106 -6.62 -0.16 3.43
N ILE A 107 -7.58 0.74 3.68
CA ILE A 107 -8.25 0.88 4.97
C ILE A 107 -9.27 -0.25 5.16
N GLU A 108 -10.07 -0.55 4.14
CA GLU A 108 -11.17 -1.54 4.23
C GLU A 108 -10.72 -2.99 4.38
N VAL A 109 -9.53 -3.34 3.87
CA VAL A 109 -9.00 -4.72 3.92
C VAL A 109 -8.47 -5.10 5.32
N ARG A 110 -8.55 -4.21 6.32
CA ARG A 110 -7.91 -4.39 7.65
C ARG A 110 -8.85 -4.14 8.82
#